data_AF-A0A935A141-F1
#
_entry.id   AF-A0A935A141-F1
#
_cell.length_a   1.000
_cell.length_b   1.000
_cell.length_c   1.000
_cell.angle_alpha   90.00
_cell.angle_beta   90.00
_cell.angle_gamma   90.00
#
_symmetry.space_group_name_H-M   'P 1'
#
loop_
_entity.id
_entity.type
_entity.pdbx_description
1 polymer ?
#
loop_
_entity_poly.entity_id
_entity_poly.type
_entity_poly.pdbx_seq_one_letter_code
_entity_poly.pdbx_strand_id
1 'polypeptide(L)'
;LPQIYQETSEVFVAQMLNLDALGGIAFDKGCYTGQEVIARAHYRGRVKRRLQRFVSQQPMPSYVIGAVGTLDDGRTFKVVDAVQRDDGRCEWLAVAALAGGTNSDDDKLEPAPNDTVAAQSLPLPYALPD
;
A
#
# COMPACT_ATOMS: atom_id res chain seq x y z
N LEU A 1 6.76 -7.79 6.01
CA LEU A 1 7.24 -6.40 6.21
C LEU A 1 7.41 -5.77 4.84
N PRO A 2 7.21 -4.45 4.66
CA PRO A 2 7.45 -3.80 3.37
C PRO A 2 8.90 -3.96 2.95
N GLN A 3 9.13 -4.32 1.69
CA GLN A 3 10.42 -4.28 1.03
C GLN A 3 10.38 -3.19 -0.05
N ILE A 4 11.50 -2.49 -0.25
CA ILE A 4 11.61 -1.46 -1.29
C ILE A 4 12.55 -1.97 -2.36
N TYR A 5 12.01 -2.02 -3.57
CA TYR A 5 12.70 -2.41 -4.79
C TYR A 5 12.89 -1.18 -5.69
N GLN A 6 13.67 -1.33 -6.75
CA GLN A 6 13.98 -0.21 -7.66
C GLN A 6 12.70 0.44 -8.24
N GLU A 7 11.69 -0.36 -8.55
CA GLU A 7 10.40 0.05 -9.13
C GLU A 7 9.49 0.79 -8.14
N THR A 8 9.77 0.66 -6.84
CA THR A 8 8.98 1.23 -5.74
C THR A 8 9.76 2.27 -4.94
N SER A 9 11.01 2.56 -5.31
CA SER A 9 11.83 3.62 -4.72
C SER A 9 11.21 4.99 -4.97
N GLU A 10 11.19 5.84 -3.94
CA GLU A 10 10.65 7.21 -3.98
C GLU A 10 9.14 7.32 -4.28
N VAL A 11 8.43 6.18 -4.35
CA VAL A 11 6.99 6.15 -4.65
C VAL A 11 6.12 6.37 -3.41
N PHE A 12 6.61 5.95 -2.23
CA PHE A 12 5.79 5.90 -1.01
C PHE A 12 6.39 6.76 0.09
N VAL A 13 5.52 7.45 0.83
CA VAL A 13 5.88 8.05 2.12
C VAL A 13 5.87 6.96 3.20
N ALA A 14 6.71 7.09 4.24
CA ALA A 14 6.90 6.08 5.27
C ALA A 14 5.59 5.56 5.90
N GLN A 15 4.60 6.43 6.16
CA GLN A 15 3.32 6.01 6.71
C GLN A 15 2.45 5.20 5.73
N MET A 16 2.60 5.40 4.41
CA MET A 16 1.94 4.54 3.42
C MET A 16 2.45 3.10 3.51
N LEU A 17 3.69 2.90 3.96
CA LEU A 17 4.29 1.58 4.19
C LEU A 17 4.08 1.08 5.62
N ASN A 18 3.27 1.78 6.42
CA ASN A 18 3.02 1.49 7.84
C ASN A 18 4.27 1.54 8.73
N LEU A 19 5.33 2.29 8.35
CA LEU A 19 6.53 2.40 9.18
C LEU A 19 6.28 3.13 10.50
N ASP A 20 5.24 3.95 10.58
CA ASP A 20 4.73 4.51 11.84
C ASP A 20 4.19 3.42 12.78
N ALA A 21 3.39 2.49 12.25
CA ALA A 21 2.84 1.36 13.02
C ALA A 21 3.92 0.33 13.43
N LEU A 22 4.99 0.23 12.63
CA LEU A 22 6.08 -0.72 12.82
C LEU A 22 7.23 -0.16 13.69
N GLY A 23 7.11 1.07 14.20
CA GLY A 23 8.17 1.70 15.01
C GLY A 23 9.40 2.15 14.20
N GLY A 24 9.28 2.27 12.87
CA GLY A 24 10.33 2.76 11.97
C GLY A 24 10.49 4.29 11.96
N ILE A 25 9.62 5.02 12.67
CA ILE A 25 9.66 6.48 12.78
C ILE A 25 9.74 6.87 14.26
N ALA A 26 10.80 7.57 14.62
CA ALA A 26 10.88 8.28 15.89
C ALA A 26 10.48 9.75 15.65
N PHE A 27 9.43 10.20 16.33
CA PHE A 27 8.92 11.57 16.23
C PHE A 27 9.60 12.54 17.21
N ASP A 28 10.33 12.00 18.18
CA ASP A 28 11.00 12.70 19.28
C ASP A 28 12.52 12.82 19.09
N LYS A 29 13.07 12.28 17.99
CA LYS A 29 14.50 12.43 17.63
C LYS A 29 14.79 13.79 16.99
N GLY A 30 16.07 14.15 16.96
CA GLY A 30 16.55 15.37 16.29
C GLY A 30 16.27 15.40 14.77
N CYS A 31 16.67 16.51 14.14
CA CYS A 31 16.32 16.79 12.75
C CYS A 31 16.84 15.74 11.75
N TYR A 32 15.97 15.25 10.86
CA TYR A 32 16.35 14.40 9.72
C TYR A 32 15.68 14.86 8.42
N THR A 33 16.31 14.54 7.29
CA THR A 33 15.82 14.90 5.95
C THR A 33 14.41 14.35 5.71
N GLY A 34 13.51 15.20 5.20
CA GLY A 34 12.13 14.82 4.91
C GLY A 34 11.19 14.77 6.11
N GLN A 35 11.66 15.11 7.32
CA GLN A 35 10.84 15.07 8.53
C GLN A 35 9.59 15.95 8.46
N GLU A 36 9.60 17.03 7.69
CA GLU A 36 8.44 17.92 7.57
C GLU A 36 7.25 17.20 6.94
N VAL A 37 7.51 16.36 5.92
CA VAL A 37 6.48 15.55 5.26
C VAL A 37 5.97 14.49 6.23
N ILE A 38 6.88 13.81 6.93
CA ILE A 38 6.54 12.79 7.93
C ILE A 38 5.73 13.38 9.08
N ALA A 39 6.17 14.49 9.67
CA ALA A 39 5.50 15.16 10.77
C ALA A 39 4.14 15.75 10.33
N ARG A 40 4.05 16.33 9.12
CA ARG A 40 2.77 16.84 8.59
C ARG A 40 1.75 15.71 8.43
N ALA A 41 2.17 14.57 7.90
CA ALA A 41 1.31 13.39 7.78
C ALA A 41 0.94 12.76 9.13
N HIS A 42 1.70 13.02 10.20
CA HIS A 42 1.37 12.56 11.56
C HIS A 42 0.43 13.53 12.30
N TYR A 43 0.69 14.84 12.24
CA TYR A 43 -0.02 15.83 13.06
C TYR A 43 -1.18 16.54 12.37
N ARG A 44 -1.18 16.63 11.03
CA ARG A 44 -2.14 17.44 10.26
C ARG A 44 -2.86 16.69 9.16
N GLY A 45 -2.26 15.64 8.63
CA GLY A 45 -2.84 14.81 7.58
C GLY A 45 -3.34 13.48 8.14
N ARG A 46 -4.46 12.98 7.64
CA ARG A 46 -4.76 11.54 7.72
C ARG A 46 -4.17 10.87 6.50
N VAL A 47 -3.41 9.81 6.72
CA VAL A 47 -2.87 8.97 5.64
C VAL A 47 -4.05 8.22 5.01
N LYS A 48 -4.40 8.58 3.77
CA LYS A 48 -5.57 8.01 3.07
C LYS A 48 -5.30 6.63 2.46
N ARG A 49 -4.02 6.26 2.32
CA ARG A 49 -3.57 5.02 1.69
C ARG A 49 -2.52 4.35 2.55
N ARG A 50 -2.66 3.05 2.77
CA ARG A 50 -1.71 2.26 3.57
C ARG A 50 -1.41 0.94 2.90
N LEU A 51 -0.30 0.32 3.31
CA LEU A 51 0.06 -1.03 2.93
C LEU A 51 -0.98 -1.97 3.51
N GLN A 52 -1.62 -2.73 2.63
CA GLN A 52 -2.64 -3.73 2.93
C GLN A 52 -2.25 -5.04 2.26
N ARG A 53 -2.82 -6.15 2.74
CA ARG A 53 -2.57 -7.49 2.22
C ARG A 53 -3.83 -8.03 1.57
N PHE A 54 -3.69 -8.63 0.40
CA PHE A 54 -4.81 -9.15 -0.37
C PHE A 54 -4.48 -10.53 -0.92
N VAL A 55 -5.53 -11.31 -1.20
CA VAL A 55 -5.44 -12.53 -2.01
C VAL A 55 -6.52 -12.49 -3.08
N SER A 56 -6.21 -12.95 -4.28
CA SER A 56 -7.19 -13.02 -5.36
C SER A 56 -8.28 -14.03 -4.99
N GLN A 57 -9.51 -13.79 -5.43
CA GLN A 57 -10.60 -14.75 -5.20
C GLN A 57 -10.49 -15.96 -6.15
N GLN A 58 -9.90 -15.77 -7.34
CA GLN A 58 -9.70 -16.79 -8.36
C GLN A 58 -8.21 -16.96 -8.70
N PRO A 59 -7.80 -18.11 -9.25
CA PRO A 59 -6.45 -18.29 -9.74
C PRO A 59 -6.08 -17.23 -10.79
N MET A 60 -4.90 -16.66 -10.65
CA MET A 60 -4.35 -15.66 -11.57
C MET A 60 -2.83 -15.64 -11.46
N PRO A 61 -2.12 -15.16 -12.51
CA PRO A 61 -0.69 -14.92 -12.41
C PRO A 61 -0.35 -13.97 -11.27
N SER A 62 0.77 -14.21 -10.59
CA SER A 62 1.29 -13.29 -9.59
C SER A 62 1.57 -11.92 -10.19
N TYR A 63 1.27 -10.86 -9.43
CA TYR A 63 1.63 -9.50 -9.82
C TYR A 63 3.15 -9.31 -9.87
N VAL A 64 3.57 -8.35 -10.70
CA VAL A 64 4.94 -7.81 -10.67
C VAL A 64 5.01 -6.66 -9.67
N ILE A 65 6.18 -6.47 -9.05
CA ILE A 65 6.43 -5.35 -8.14
C ILE A 65 6.23 -4.02 -8.88
N GLY A 66 5.55 -3.08 -8.23
CA GLY A 66 5.23 -1.77 -8.80
C GLY A 66 4.02 -1.76 -9.74
N ALA A 67 3.41 -2.91 -10.06
CA ALA A 67 2.17 -2.98 -10.83
C ALA A 67 1.05 -2.16 -10.17
N VAL A 68 0.18 -1.61 -11.00
CA VAL A 68 -0.97 -0.82 -10.58
C VAL A 68 -2.23 -1.53 -11.04
N GLY A 69 -3.15 -1.79 -10.12
CA GLY A 69 -4.43 -2.42 -10.43
C GLY A 69 -5.58 -1.77 -9.66
N THR A 70 -6.78 -2.29 -9.91
CA THR A 70 -8.02 -1.85 -9.26
C THR A 70 -8.68 -3.02 -8.55
N LEU A 71 -9.11 -2.83 -7.30
CA LEU A 71 -9.94 -3.80 -6.60
C LEU A 71 -11.38 -3.77 -7.15
N ASP A 72 -12.13 -4.84 -6.93
CA ASP A 72 -13.56 -4.94 -7.27
C ASP A 72 -14.44 -3.86 -6.61
N ASP A 73 -13.99 -3.26 -5.50
CA ASP A 73 -14.62 -2.10 -4.86
C ASP A 73 -14.21 -0.73 -5.43
N GLY A 74 -13.40 -0.70 -6.50
CA GLY A 74 -12.98 0.51 -7.21
C GLY A 74 -11.74 1.21 -6.62
N ARG A 75 -11.16 0.71 -5.52
CA ARG A 75 -9.93 1.25 -4.97
C ARG A 75 -8.74 0.86 -5.84
N THR A 76 -7.91 1.84 -6.21
CA THR A 76 -6.64 1.57 -6.88
C THR A 76 -5.60 1.08 -5.87
N PHE A 77 -4.63 0.31 -6.32
CA PHE A 77 -3.51 -0.14 -5.49
C PHE A 77 -2.20 -0.19 -6.28
N LYS A 78 -1.07 0.00 -5.60
CA LYS A 78 0.27 -0.24 -6.14
C LYS A 78 0.95 -1.39 -5.42
N VAL A 79 1.38 -2.40 -6.17
CA VAL A 79 2.00 -3.62 -5.64
C VAL A 79 3.37 -3.30 -5.06
N VAL A 80 3.58 -3.73 -3.83
CA VAL A 80 4.86 -3.64 -3.11
C VAL A 80 5.59 -4.99 -3.16
N ASP A 81 4.84 -6.07 -3.00
CA ASP A 81 5.36 -7.44 -3.06
C ASP A 81 4.25 -8.41 -3.44
N ALA A 82 4.56 -9.54 -4.05
CA ALA A 82 3.57 -10.51 -4.50
C ALA A 82 4.14 -11.93 -4.57
N VAL A 83 3.29 -12.92 -4.30
CA VAL A 83 3.64 -14.34 -4.36
C VAL A 83 2.50 -15.15 -4.94
N GLN A 84 2.86 -16.17 -5.72
CA GLN A 84 1.93 -17.19 -6.18
C GLN A 84 1.73 -18.25 -5.09
N ARG A 85 0.48 -18.52 -4.73
CA ARG A 85 0.12 -19.64 -3.84
C ARG A 85 0.03 -20.96 -4.62
N ASP A 86 0.13 -22.07 -3.90
CA ASP A 86 0.01 -23.42 -4.47
C ASP A 86 -1.34 -23.70 -5.14
N ASP A 87 -2.40 -23.00 -4.70
CA ASP A 87 -3.75 -23.08 -5.27
C ASP A 87 -3.93 -22.19 -6.52
N GLY A 88 -2.85 -21.59 -7.03
CA GLY A 88 -2.84 -20.73 -8.21
C GLY A 88 -3.39 -19.32 -7.97
N ARG A 89 -3.75 -18.96 -6.73
CA ARG A 89 -4.14 -17.58 -6.39
C ARG A 89 -2.91 -16.71 -6.14
N CYS A 90 -3.05 -15.42 -6.38
CA CYS A 90 -2.02 -14.44 -6.05
C CYS A 90 -2.29 -13.90 -4.64
N GLU A 91 -1.27 -13.89 -3.77
CA GLU A 91 -1.28 -13.11 -2.54
C GLU A 91 -0.30 -11.94 -2.72
N TRP A 92 -0.69 -10.72 -2.33
CA TRP A 92 0.15 -9.55 -2.52
C TRP A 92 0.00 -8.53 -1.39
N LEU A 93 1.08 -7.78 -1.19
CA LEU A 93 1.12 -6.56 -0.40
C LEU A 93 1.03 -5.37 -1.35
N ALA A 94 0.14 -4.43 -1.07
CA ALA A 94 -0.01 -3.22 -1.88
C ALA A 94 -0.39 -2.01 -1.05
N VAL A 95 0.03 -0.82 -1.50
CA VAL A 95 -0.46 0.45 -0.98
C VAL A 95 -1.78 0.77 -1.68
N ALA A 96 -2.88 0.67 -0.92
CA ALA A 96 -4.23 0.89 -1.39
C ALA A 96 -4.93 1.95 -0.54
N ALA A 97 -6.00 2.57 -1.08
CA ALA A 97 -6.84 3.47 -0.31
C ALA A 97 -7.51 2.74 0.86
N LEU A 98 -7.60 3.42 2.01
CA LEU A 98 -8.38 2.93 3.16
C LEU A 98 -9.87 2.92 2.80
N ALA A 99 -10.64 2.02 3.40
CA ALA A 99 -12.09 1.94 3.18
C ALA A 99 -12.75 3.29 3.50
N GLY A 100 -13.58 3.81 2.58
CA GLY A 100 -14.21 5.13 2.71
C GLY A 100 -13.31 6.33 2.37
N GLY A 101 -12.04 6.11 2.00
CA GLY A 101 -11.18 7.14 1.43
C GLY A 101 -11.52 7.42 -0.03
N THR A 102 -11.56 8.69 -0.42
CA THR A 102 -11.61 9.07 -1.84
C THR A 102 -10.23 8.90 -2.47
N ASN A 103 -10.16 8.40 -3.72
CA ASN A 103 -8.97 8.55 -4.55
C ASN A 103 -8.71 10.06 -4.67
N SER A 104 -7.66 10.56 -4.03
CA SER A 104 -7.32 11.99 -4.09
C SER A 104 -6.62 12.33 -5.41
N ASP A 105 -6.84 13.54 -5.91
CA ASP A 105 -6.30 14.05 -7.19
C ASP A 105 -4.76 14.03 -7.31
N ASP A 106 -4.02 13.86 -6.19
CA ASP A 106 -2.55 13.73 -6.18
C ASP A 106 -2.05 12.37 -6.71
N ASP A 107 -2.96 11.45 -7.06
CA ASP A 107 -2.69 10.02 -7.21
C ASP A 107 -3.08 9.52 -8.62
N LYS A 108 -2.29 9.85 -9.64
CA LYS A 108 -2.42 9.24 -10.98
C LYS A 108 -1.84 7.83 -10.99
N LEU A 109 -2.37 6.94 -10.16
CA LEU A 109 -2.29 5.52 -10.45
C LEU A 109 -3.24 5.26 -11.61
N GLU A 110 -2.73 5.22 -12.82
CA GLU A 110 -3.49 4.83 -14.00
C GLU A 110 -3.35 3.31 -14.20
N PRO A 111 -4.29 2.49 -13.68
CA PRO A 111 -4.30 1.07 -13.96
C PRO A 111 -4.46 0.84 -15.46
N ALA A 112 -3.96 -0.30 -15.94
CA ALA A 112 -4.24 -0.71 -17.30
C ALA A 112 -5.77 -0.90 -17.49
N PRO A 113 -6.32 -0.64 -18.69
CA PRO A 113 -7.73 -0.88 -18.97
C PRO A 113 -8.12 -2.31 -18.61
N ASN A 114 -9.24 -2.48 -17.88
CA ASN A 114 -9.77 -3.77 -17.41
C ASN A 114 -8.90 -4.53 -16.39
N ASP A 115 -7.95 -3.87 -15.70
CA ASP A 115 -7.16 -4.48 -14.63
C ASP A 115 -7.89 -4.43 -13.26
N THR A 116 -9.13 -4.93 -13.25
CA THR A 116 -9.92 -5.06 -12.03
C THR A 116 -9.80 -6.49 -11.50
N VAL A 117 -9.41 -6.64 -10.24
CA VAL A 117 -9.27 -7.92 -9.56
C VAL A 117 -10.28 -8.06 -8.43
N ALA A 118 -11.00 -9.19 -8.43
CA ALA A 118 -11.79 -9.61 -7.28
C ALA A 118 -10.84 -10.16 -6.21
N ALA A 119 -10.74 -9.46 -5.07
CA ALA A 119 -9.76 -9.77 -4.04
C ALA A 119 -10.37 -9.79 -2.65
N GLN A 120 -9.84 -10.64 -1.78
CA GLN A 120 -10.15 -10.65 -0.36
C GLN A 120 -9.03 -9.94 0.41
N SER A 121 -9.40 -8.99 1.27
CA SER A 121 -8.48 -8.39 2.24
C SER A 121 -8.07 -9.41 3.31
N LEU A 122 -6.77 -9.54 3.56
CA LEU A 122 -6.21 -10.38 4.61
C LEU A 122 -5.72 -9.52 5.79
N PRO A 123 -5.83 -10.02 7.03
CA PRO A 123 -5.35 -9.28 8.18
C PRO A 123 -3.83 -9.08 8.13
N LEU A 124 -3.37 -7.93 8.59
CA LEU A 124 -1.96 -7.68 8.91
C LEU A 124 -1.65 -8.26 10.29
N PRO A 125 -0.40 -8.70 10.55
CA PRO A 125 0.00 -9.22 11.85
C PRO A 125 0.21 -8.14 12.93
N TYR A 126 -0.16 -6.89 12.64
CA TYR A 126 -0.06 -5.73 13.52
C TYR A 126 -1.26 -4.80 13.30
N ALA A 127 -1.56 -3.97 14.30
CA ALA A 127 -2.62 -2.97 14.22
C ALA A 127 -2.13 -1.73 13.46
N LEU A 128 -3.05 -1.06 12.75
CA LEU A 128 -2.80 0.26 12.19
C LEU A 128 -3.21 1.33 13.22
N PRO A 129 -2.47 2.46 13.31
CA PRO A 129 -2.88 3.58 14.14
C PRO A 129 -4.14 4.26 13.59
N ASP A 130 -4.94 4.84 14.48
CA ASP A 130 -6.22 5.52 14.20
C ASP A 130 -6.10 6.78 13.32
#